data_AF-A0A819VYI2-F1
#
_entry.id   AF-A0A819VYI2-F1
#
_cell.length_a   1.000
_cell.length_b   1.000
_cell.length_c   1.000
_cell.angle_alpha   90.00
_cell.angle_beta   90.00
_cell.angle_gamma   90.00
#
_symmetry.space_group_name_H-M   'P 1'
#
loop_
_entity.id
_entity.type
_entity.pdbx_description
1 polymer ?
#
loop_
_entity_poly.entity_id
_entity_poly.type
_entity_poly.pdbx_seq_one_letter_code
_entity_poly.pdbx_strand_id
1 'polypeptide(L)'
;HHWEMGGRCGVCGDPIDGPRNNEAPKGKYFTGTIVVTYKSGAVIDVRIEMMANHMGWFYFKICPVTNDAVEVTQECLDRYPLKIVKAPTTTTTAYRWDIPGTYTYNVAPGWSLPAYNFKVKLPHGLTCNRCVLQWDWTCANRWGSSDGKQGMGYGPQETFRGCADVRIKP
;
A
#
# COMPACT_ATOMS: atom_id res chain seq x y z
N HIS A 1 -7.36 -3.75 -20.23
CA HIS A 1 -6.28 -2.90 -19.72
C HIS A 1 -5.42 -3.51 -18.60
N HIS A 2 -5.77 -3.41 -17.30
CA HIS A 2 -4.87 -3.85 -16.20
C HIS A 2 -4.32 -5.28 -16.35
N TRP A 3 -5.14 -6.21 -16.87
CA TRP A 3 -4.73 -7.60 -17.11
C TRP A 3 -3.82 -7.82 -18.31
N GLU A 4 -3.98 -7.02 -19.37
CA GLU A 4 -3.06 -7.04 -20.51
C GLU A 4 -1.64 -6.65 -20.06
N MET A 5 -1.53 -5.86 -18.99
CA MET A 5 -0.26 -5.40 -18.42
C MET A 5 0.34 -6.36 -17.39
N GLY A 6 -0.24 -7.55 -17.24
CA GLY A 6 0.19 -8.57 -16.28
C GLY A 6 -0.19 -8.26 -14.83
N GLY A 7 -1.23 -7.46 -14.62
CA GLY A 7 -1.65 -7.03 -13.28
C GLY A 7 -0.69 -6.06 -12.60
N ARG A 8 0.14 -5.38 -13.41
CA ARG A 8 1.13 -4.42 -12.91
C ARG A 8 0.59 -3.00 -13.00
N CYS A 9 0.89 -2.21 -11.98
CA CYS A 9 0.68 -0.78 -11.95
C CYS A 9 1.95 -0.07 -11.48
N GLY A 10 1.95 1.25 -11.63
CA GLY A 10 2.96 2.14 -11.08
C GLY A 10 3.05 2.09 -9.57
N VAL A 11 4.06 2.77 -9.06
CA VAL A 11 4.34 2.83 -7.62
C VAL A 11 3.18 3.48 -6.88
N CYS A 12 2.58 4.52 -7.47
CA CYS A 12 1.46 5.23 -6.87
C CYS A 12 0.12 4.94 -7.58
N GLY A 13 0.01 3.75 -8.20
CA GLY A 13 -1.25 3.23 -8.75
C GLY A 13 -1.55 3.62 -10.19
N ASP A 14 -0.66 4.38 -10.84
CA ASP A 14 -0.83 4.77 -12.25
C ASP A 14 -0.73 3.57 -13.21
N PRO A 15 -1.37 3.63 -14.40
CA PRO A 15 -1.20 2.61 -15.43
C PRO A 15 0.27 2.51 -15.88
N ILE A 16 0.73 1.28 -16.12
CA ILE A 16 2.15 1.07 -16.44
C ILE A 16 2.54 1.68 -17.79
N ASP A 17 1.60 1.70 -18.74
CA ASP A 17 1.67 2.18 -20.12
C ASP A 17 0.96 3.52 -20.34
N GLY A 18 0.64 4.23 -19.26
CA GLY A 18 0.03 5.56 -19.31
C GLY A 18 0.84 6.62 -18.58
N PRO A 19 0.30 7.85 -18.50
CA PRO A 19 0.94 8.93 -17.75
C PRO A 19 1.01 8.60 -16.26
N ARG A 20 2.17 8.88 -15.66
CA ARG A 20 2.42 8.71 -14.22
C ARG A 20 2.02 9.96 -13.45
N ASN A 21 0.71 10.17 -13.31
CA ASN A 21 0.16 11.39 -12.76
C ASN A 21 0.35 11.52 -11.24
N ASN A 22 0.49 10.41 -10.52
CA ASN A 22 0.62 10.38 -9.07
C ASN A 22 2.08 10.28 -8.60
N GLU A 23 3.03 10.13 -9.53
CA GLU A 23 4.44 9.88 -9.25
C GLU A 23 5.30 11.15 -9.43
N ALA A 24 6.27 11.34 -8.55
CA ALA A 24 7.33 12.32 -8.65
C ALA A 24 8.21 12.11 -9.90
N PRO A 25 8.93 13.14 -10.36
CA PRO A 25 8.81 14.55 -9.95
C PRO A 25 7.82 15.33 -10.83
N LYS A 26 7.21 14.70 -11.83
CA LYS A 26 6.43 15.38 -12.89
C LYS A 26 4.96 14.98 -12.93
N GLY A 27 4.52 14.08 -12.06
CA GLY A 27 3.13 13.70 -11.98
C GLY A 27 2.25 14.90 -11.68
N LYS A 28 1.13 14.99 -12.38
CA LYS A 28 0.13 16.07 -12.23
C LYS A 28 -0.27 16.32 -10.77
N TYR A 29 -0.34 15.27 -9.95
CA TYR A 29 -0.76 15.34 -8.55
C TYR A 29 0.42 15.35 -7.57
N PHE A 30 1.65 15.18 -8.06
CA PHE A 30 2.85 15.37 -7.25
C PHE A 30 3.13 16.86 -7.10
N THR A 31 3.10 17.36 -5.86
CA THR A 31 3.39 18.76 -5.52
C THR A 31 4.66 18.94 -4.70
N GLY A 32 5.33 17.84 -4.31
CA GLY A 32 6.46 17.86 -3.37
C GLY A 32 6.07 18.27 -1.93
N THR A 33 4.78 18.34 -1.62
CA THR A 33 4.29 18.76 -0.30
C THR A 33 4.45 17.63 0.73
N ILE A 34 5.20 17.90 1.79
CA ILE A 34 5.25 17.02 2.96
C ILE A 34 3.98 17.22 3.78
N VAL A 35 3.10 16.21 3.78
CA VAL A 35 1.78 16.33 4.42
C VAL A 35 1.87 16.25 5.95
N VAL A 36 2.84 15.50 6.49
CA VAL A 36 3.06 15.35 7.93
C VAL A 36 4.54 15.07 8.22
N THR A 37 5.03 15.56 9.37
CA THR A 37 6.32 15.15 9.94
C THR A 37 6.10 14.25 11.15
N TYR A 38 6.70 13.06 11.14
CA TYR A 38 6.64 12.07 12.22
C TYR A 38 7.98 11.91 12.92
N LYS A 39 7.94 11.32 14.11
CA LYS A 39 9.13 10.86 14.84
C LYS A 39 9.52 9.44 14.40
N SER A 40 10.82 9.17 14.32
CA SER A 40 11.36 7.85 14.03
C SER A 40 10.84 6.82 15.04
N GLY A 41 10.45 5.62 14.56
CA GLY A 41 9.87 4.57 15.40
C GLY A 41 8.44 4.84 15.91
N ALA A 42 7.82 5.97 15.57
CA ALA A 42 6.49 6.31 16.05
C ALA A 42 5.41 5.36 15.51
N VAL A 43 4.35 5.21 16.30
CA VAL A 43 3.09 4.63 15.85
C VAL A 43 2.24 5.75 15.28
N ILE A 44 1.86 5.63 14.00
CA ILE A 44 1.11 6.65 13.26
C ILE A 44 -0.28 6.16 12.89
N ASP A 45 -1.21 7.09 12.74
CA ASP A 45 -2.55 6.83 12.22
C ASP A 45 -2.57 6.87 10.70
N VAL A 46 -3.16 5.84 10.08
CA VAL A 46 -3.40 5.76 8.63
C VAL A 46 -4.88 5.49 8.40
N ARG A 47 -5.51 6.30 7.54
CA ARG A 47 -6.92 6.19 7.20
C ARG A 47 -7.07 5.88 5.72
N ILE A 48 -7.81 4.82 5.41
CA ILE A 48 -8.17 4.44 4.05
C ILE A 48 -9.66 4.64 3.87
N GLU A 49 -10.05 5.43 2.86
CA GLU A 49 -11.43 5.59 2.44
C GLU A 49 -11.69 4.67 1.25
N MET A 50 -12.65 3.77 1.41
CA MET A 50 -12.91 2.71 0.44
C MET A 50 -14.35 2.80 -0.04
N MET A 51 -14.53 2.93 -1.35
CA MET A 51 -15.85 3.11 -1.97
C MET A 51 -16.52 1.79 -2.36
N ALA A 52 -15.73 0.76 -2.66
CA ALA A 52 -16.20 -0.57 -3.02
C ALA A 52 -15.30 -1.62 -2.37
N ASN A 53 -15.88 -2.68 -1.81
CA ASN A 53 -15.13 -3.75 -1.19
C ASN A 53 -14.86 -4.88 -2.21
N HIS A 54 -13.61 -4.99 -2.66
CA HIS A 54 -13.13 -6.07 -3.54
C HIS A 54 -12.37 -7.17 -2.78
N MET A 55 -12.57 -7.27 -1.46
CA MET A 55 -11.94 -8.22 -0.55
C MET A 55 -10.39 -8.11 -0.56
N GLY A 56 -9.69 -9.14 -0.12
CA GLY A 56 -8.23 -9.23 -0.24
C GLY A 56 -7.51 -8.67 0.98
N TRP A 57 -6.39 -7.96 0.78
CA TRP A 57 -5.57 -7.47 1.88
C TRP A 57 -4.92 -6.12 1.60
N PHE A 58 -4.85 -5.28 2.64
CA PHE A 58 -4.05 -4.07 2.67
C PHE A 58 -2.63 -4.38 3.16
N TYR A 59 -1.69 -3.61 2.63
CA TYR A 59 -0.29 -3.62 3.02
C TYR A 59 0.24 -2.19 3.04
N PHE A 60 1.09 -1.88 4.01
CA PHE A 60 1.66 -0.54 4.20
C PHE A 60 3.17 -0.61 4.13
N LYS A 61 3.77 0.30 3.35
CA LYS A 61 5.21 0.35 3.12
C LYS A 61 5.68 1.79 3.18
N ILE A 62 6.96 1.99 3.40
CA ILE A 62 7.57 3.32 3.31
C ILE A 62 8.90 3.25 2.55
N CYS A 63 9.30 4.32 1.88
CA CYS A 63 10.63 4.40 1.29
C CYS A 63 11.23 5.78 1.58
N PRO A 64 12.44 5.85 2.16
CA PRO A 64 13.18 7.11 2.23
C PRO A 64 13.64 7.51 0.82
N VAL A 65 13.25 8.70 0.39
CA VAL A 65 13.66 9.23 -0.91
C VAL A 65 15.13 9.65 -0.81
N THR A 66 15.95 9.15 -1.73
CA THR A 66 17.38 9.49 -1.81
C THR A 66 17.69 10.56 -2.85
N ASN A 67 16.81 10.73 -3.84
CA ASN A 67 16.94 11.71 -4.90
C ASN A 67 15.55 12.18 -5.33
N ASP A 68 15.22 13.44 -5.09
CA ASP A 68 13.91 14.02 -5.42
C ASP A 68 13.65 14.16 -6.94
N ALA A 69 14.68 13.98 -7.78
CA ALA A 69 14.53 13.99 -9.23
C ALA A 69 14.03 12.65 -9.81
N VAL A 70 13.85 11.63 -8.98
CA VAL A 70 13.33 10.31 -9.38
C VAL A 70 12.26 9.84 -8.40
N GLU A 71 11.26 9.11 -8.91
CA GLU A 71 10.32 8.42 -8.03
C GLU A 71 11.01 7.28 -7.28
N VAL A 72 10.51 6.95 -6.08
CA VAL A 72 10.91 5.74 -5.37
C VAL A 72 10.57 4.49 -6.18
N THR A 73 11.31 3.42 -5.97
CA THR A 73 11.02 2.14 -6.63
C THR A 73 10.22 1.21 -5.72
N GLN A 74 9.53 0.23 -6.31
CA GLN A 74 8.83 -0.78 -5.52
C GLN A 74 9.80 -1.60 -4.65
N GLU A 75 11.02 -1.84 -5.14
CA GLU A 75 12.09 -2.51 -4.40
C GLU A 75 12.58 -1.70 -3.19
N CYS A 76 12.46 -0.37 -3.22
CA CYS A 76 12.71 0.44 -2.02
C CYS A 76 11.60 0.26 -0.99
N LEU A 77 10.34 0.35 -1.43
CA LEU A 77 9.17 0.23 -0.55
C LEU A 77 9.11 -1.16 0.10
N ASP A 78 9.40 -2.21 -0.66
CA ASP A 78 9.38 -3.59 -0.17
C ASP A 78 10.49 -3.88 0.87
N ARG A 79 11.50 -3.00 1.00
CA ARG A 79 12.51 -3.07 2.08
C ARG A 79 12.02 -2.53 3.42
N TYR A 80 10.97 -1.71 3.47
CA TYR A 80 10.45 -1.14 4.72
C TYR A 80 8.94 -1.34 4.85
N PRO A 81 8.47 -2.58 5.03
CA PRO A 81 7.10 -2.83 5.39
C PRO A 81 6.76 -2.31 6.78
N LEU A 82 5.55 -1.78 6.95
CA LEU A 82 5.09 -1.23 8.22
C LEU A 82 4.25 -2.24 8.97
N LYS A 83 4.58 -2.45 10.24
CA LYS A 83 3.80 -3.34 11.12
C LYS A 83 2.50 -2.65 11.51
N ILE A 84 1.38 -3.31 11.30
CA ILE A 84 0.06 -2.92 11.81
C ILE A 84 0.00 -3.28 13.30
N VAL A 85 -0.10 -2.26 14.16
CA VAL A 85 -0.20 -2.44 15.62
C VAL A 85 -1.63 -2.33 16.13
N LYS A 86 -2.52 -1.69 15.35
CA LYS A 86 -3.97 -1.70 15.57
C LYS A 86 -4.68 -1.60 14.23
N ALA A 87 -5.76 -2.35 14.07
CA ALA A 87 -6.62 -2.33 12.90
C ALA A 87 -8.09 -2.21 13.34
N PRO A 88 -9.02 -1.90 12.42
CA PRO A 88 -10.45 -1.96 12.70
C PRO A 88 -10.84 -3.36 13.19
N THR A 89 -11.77 -3.41 14.15
CA THR A 89 -12.27 -4.65 14.78
C THR A 89 -13.23 -5.38 13.84
N THR A 90 -12.70 -5.92 12.75
CA THR A 90 -13.41 -6.88 11.89
C THR A 90 -12.37 -7.85 11.35
N THR A 91 -12.31 -9.03 11.97
CA THR A 91 -11.50 -10.16 11.49
C THR A 91 -12.40 -11.13 10.78
N THR A 92 -12.05 -11.49 9.54
CA THR A 92 -12.06 -12.90 9.12
C THR A 92 -11.06 -13.13 7.99
N THR A 93 -10.76 -14.41 7.79
CA THR A 93 -9.62 -15.04 7.14
C THR A 93 -9.58 -14.88 5.62
N ALA A 94 -8.78 -13.96 5.10
CA ALA A 94 -8.27 -14.02 3.73
C ALA A 94 -6.75 -13.95 3.81
N TYR A 95 -6.08 -15.09 3.94
CA TYR A 95 -4.64 -15.09 4.15
C TYR A 95 -3.89 -14.82 2.85
N ARG A 96 -3.01 -13.83 2.87
CA ARG A 96 -1.75 -13.92 2.14
C ARG A 96 -0.80 -14.75 3.00
N TRP A 97 -0.69 -16.05 2.72
CA TRP A 97 -0.02 -17.01 3.61
C TRP A 97 1.49 -16.78 3.81
N ASP A 98 2.12 -16.03 2.93
CA ASP A 98 3.57 -15.74 2.89
C ASP A 98 3.96 -14.47 3.65
N ILE A 99 3.02 -13.65 4.12
CA ILE A 99 3.30 -12.47 4.95
C ILE A 99 2.71 -12.66 6.35
N PRO A 100 3.50 -12.42 7.43
CA PRO A 100 2.95 -12.48 8.78
C PRO A 100 1.76 -11.54 8.94
N GLY A 101 0.67 -12.03 9.55
CA GLY A 101 -0.58 -11.27 9.69
C GLY A 101 -0.47 -9.94 10.46
N THR A 102 0.68 -9.61 11.03
CA THR A 102 0.92 -8.27 11.63
C THR A 102 1.31 -7.21 10.60
N TYR A 103 1.55 -7.58 9.35
CA TYR A 103 1.93 -6.65 8.28
C TYR A 103 0.82 -6.45 7.25
N THR A 104 -0.13 -7.37 7.17
CA THR A 104 -1.30 -7.29 6.30
C THR A 104 -2.59 -7.16 7.10
N TYR A 105 -3.60 -6.53 6.50
CA TYR A 105 -4.96 -6.52 7.04
C TYR A 105 -5.94 -7.04 6.00
N ASN A 106 -6.76 -8.01 6.37
CA ASN A 106 -7.67 -8.68 5.46
C ASN A 106 -9.00 -7.94 5.37
N VAL A 107 -9.45 -7.70 4.14
CA VAL A 107 -10.77 -7.15 3.85
C VAL A 107 -11.69 -8.32 3.52
N ALA A 108 -12.63 -8.60 4.41
CA ALA A 108 -13.56 -9.72 4.28
C ALA A 108 -14.74 -9.36 3.34
N PRO A 109 -15.39 -10.35 2.69
CA PRO A 109 -16.63 -10.13 1.94
C PRO A 109 -17.73 -9.54 2.82
N GLY A 110 -18.63 -8.73 2.24
CA GLY A 110 -19.83 -8.22 2.91
C GLY A 110 -19.57 -7.10 3.93
N TRP A 111 -18.32 -6.67 4.10
CA TRP A 111 -17.94 -5.63 5.06
C TRP A 111 -17.41 -4.39 4.36
N SER A 112 -18.19 -3.32 4.29
CA SER A 112 -17.71 -2.03 3.82
C SER A 112 -17.79 -1.03 4.97
N LEU A 113 -16.63 -0.60 5.47
CA LEU A 113 -16.56 0.56 6.35
C LEU A 113 -16.42 1.81 5.47
N PRO A 114 -17.04 2.95 5.84
CA PRO A 114 -16.79 4.21 5.14
C PRO A 114 -15.31 4.62 5.23
N ALA A 115 -14.62 4.19 6.29
CA ALA A 115 -13.17 4.31 6.41
C ALA A 115 -12.57 3.23 7.31
N TYR A 116 -11.35 2.80 6.98
CA TYR A 116 -10.54 1.88 7.75
C TYR A 116 -9.41 2.65 8.42
N ASN A 117 -9.41 2.66 9.76
CA ASN A 117 -8.41 3.37 10.55
C ASN A 117 -7.40 2.37 11.14
N PHE A 118 -6.14 2.56 10.80
CA PHE A 118 -5.02 1.74 11.24
C PHE A 118 -4.08 2.55 12.13
N LYS A 119 -3.43 1.84 13.04
CA LYS A 119 -2.16 2.30 13.62
C LYS A 119 -1.04 1.44 13.08
N VAL A 120 -0.05 2.06 12.45
CA VAL A 120 1.13 1.37 11.91
C VAL A 120 2.40 1.90 12.54
N LYS A 121 3.42 1.06 12.69
CA LYS A 121 4.70 1.42 13.31
C LYS A 121 5.74 1.76 12.26
N LEU A 122 6.26 2.99 12.30
CA LEU A 122 7.41 3.40 11.49
C LEU A 122 8.68 2.64 11.92
N PRO A 123 9.63 2.36 11.02
CA PRO A 123 10.86 1.68 11.37
C PRO A 123 11.70 2.53 12.33
N HIS A 124 12.30 1.89 13.33
CA HIS A 124 13.20 2.56 14.26
C HIS A 124 14.49 2.97 13.54
N GLY A 125 14.98 4.18 13.78
CA GLY A 125 16.20 4.71 13.16
C GLY A 125 16.01 5.22 11.72
N LEU A 126 14.85 4.99 11.10
CA LEU A 126 14.55 5.59 9.80
C LEU A 126 14.35 7.10 9.95
N THR A 127 15.02 7.89 9.12
CA THR A 127 14.83 9.33 8.98
C THR A 127 14.90 9.71 7.51
N CYS A 128 14.17 10.75 7.12
CA CYS A 128 14.11 11.21 5.72
C CYS A 128 13.54 12.61 5.64
N ASN A 129 14.02 13.42 4.68
CA ASN A 129 13.44 14.73 4.40
C ASN A 129 12.14 14.64 3.60
N ARG A 130 12.06 13.63 2.72
CA ARG A 130 10.87 13.11 2.05
C ARG A 130 10.91 11.58 2.11
N CYS A 131 9.82 10.97 2.53
CA CYS A 131 9.54 9.56 2.45
C CYS A 131 8.22 9.36 1.72
N VAL A 132 8.13 8.34 0.89
CA VAL A 132 6.87 7.94 0.28
C VAL A 132 6.26 6.82 1.12
N LEU A 133 5.12 7.11 1.75
CA LEU A 133 4.27 6.11 2.41
C LEU A 133 3.32 5.52 1.35
N GLN A 134 3.36 4.21 1.15
CA GLN A 134 2.50 3.51 0.19
C GLN A 134 1.46 2.67 0.93
N TRP A 135 0.19 2.85 0.56
CA TRP A 135 -0.87 1.87 0.74
C TRP A 135 -0.93 1.00 -0.52
N ASP A 136 -0.90 -0.31 -0.34
CA ASP A 136 -0.95 -1.32 -1.41
C ASP A 136 -2.08 -2.30 -1.06
N TRP A 137 -3.12 -2.32 -1.88
CA TRP A 137 -4.29 -3.19 -1.71
C TRP A 137 -4.38 -4.16 -2.86
N THR A 138 -4.18 -5.44 -2.55
CA THR A 138 -4.47 -6.53 -3.50
C THR A 138 -5.85 -7.09 -3.18
N CYS A 139 -6.75 -7.07 -4.16
CA CYS A 139 -8.12 -7.56 -4.06
C CYS A 139 -8.17 -9.10 -4.05
N ALA A 140 -9.35 -9.66 -3.83
CA ALA A 140 -9.57 -11.11 -3.87
C ALA A 140 -10.97 -11.48 -4.39
N ASN A 141 -11.56 -10.65 -5.25
CA ASN A 141 -12.90 -10.85 -5.82
C ASN A 141 -12.89 -11.59 -7.17
N ARG A 142 -11.73 -12.09 -7.63
CA ARG A 142 -11.61 -12.84 -8.88
C ARG A 142 -11.21 -14.30 -8.64
N TRP A 143 -11.86 -15.21 -9.36
CA TRP A 143 -11.43 -16.60 -9.44
C TRP A 143 -10.18 -16.73 -10.31
N GLY A 144 -9.18 -17.46 -9.83
CA GLY A 144 -7.97 -17.74 -10.58
C GLY A 144 -7.24 -18.97 -10.07
N SER A 145 -5.99 -19.11 -10.50
CA SER A 145 -5.14 -20.25 -10.19
C SER A 145 -3.72 -19.80 -9.90
N SER A 146 -3.13 -20.28 -8.80
CA SER A 146 -1.70 -20.10 -8.47
C SER A 146 -1.23 -21.25 -7.58
N ASP A 147 0.03 -21.66 -7.74
CA ASP A 147 0.69 -22.69 -6.92
C ASP A 147 -0.10 -24.00 -6.77
N GLY A 148 -0.68 -24.48 -7.88
CA GLY A 148 -1.46 -25.71 -7.92
C GLY A 148 -2.84 -25.62 -7.25
N LYS A 149 -3.25 -24.43 -6.80
CA LYS A 149 -4.56 -24.17 -6.20
C LYS A 149 -5.42 -23.34 -7.14
N GLN A 150 -6.73 -23.52 -7.05
CA GLN A 150 -7.73 -22.74 -7.77
C GLN A 150 -8.78 -22.23 -6.79
N GLY A 151 -9.29 -21.02 -7.02
CA GLY A 151 -10.32 -20.45 -6.17
C GLY A 151 -10.43 -18.95 -6.28
N MET A 152 -11.32 -18.40 -5.46
CA MET A 152 -11.44 -16.97 -5.25
C MET A 152 -10.17 -16.41 -4.61
N GLY A 153 -9.62 -15.32 -5.17
CA GLY A 153 -8.40 -14.68 -4.69
C GLY A 153 -7.09 -15.34 -5.12
N TYR A 154 -7.13 -16.47 -5.85
CA TYR A 154 -5.93 -17.12 -6.38
C TYR A 154 -5.50 -16.51 -7.72
N GLY A 155 -4.21 -16.59 -8.03
CA GLY A 155 -3.65 -16.00 -9.26
C GLY A 155 -3.66 -14.47 -9.26
N PRO A 156 -3.49 -13.83 -10.43
CA PRO A 156 -3.45 -12.37 -10.54
C PRO A 156 -4.76 -11.71 -10.09
N GLN A 157 -4.65 -10.77 -9.15
CA GLN A 157 -5.75 -10.00 -8.57
C GLN A 157 -5.58 -8.51 -8.82
N GLU A 158 -6.66 -7.74 -8.60
CA GLU A 158 -6.65 -6.31 -8.86
C GLU A 158 -5.83 -5.64 -7.78
N THR A 159 -5.07 -4.60 -8.14
CA THR A 159 -4.23 -3.92 -7.18
C THR A 159 -4.47 -2.42 -7.24
N PHE A 160 -4.75 -1.83 -6.08
CA PHE A 160 -4.84 -0.40 -5.88
C PHE A 160 -3.66 0.07 -5.05
N ARG A 161 -3.08 1.20 -5.42
CA ARG A 161 -1.99 1.82 -4.66
C ARG A 161 -2.27 3.30 -4.46
N GLY A 162 -1.85 3.80 -3.31
CA GLY A 162 -1.86 5.22 -2.99
C GLY A 162 -0.58 5.62 -2.27
N CYS A 163 -0.09 6.82 -2.57
CA CYS A 163 1.15 7.35 -2.00
C CYS A 163 0.90 8.64 -1.21
N ALA A 164 1.68 8.87 -0.17
CA ALA A 164 1.74 10.13 0.55
C ALA A 164 3.20 10.51 0.88
N ASP A 165 3.56 11.76 0.62
CA ASP A 165 4.88 12.30 0.96
C ASP A 165 4.92 12.78 2.42
N VAL A 166 5.72 12.12 3.24
CA VAL A 166 5.87 12.41 4.67
C VAL A 166 7.33 12.67 5.02
N ARG A 167 7.60 13.19 6.22
CA ARG A 167 8.96 13.41 6.72
C ARG A 167 9.14 12.66 8.03
N ILE A 168 10.33 12.12 8.25
CA ILE A 168 10.66 11.43 9.50
C ILE A 168 11.92 12.04 10.11
N LYS A 169 11.80 12.49 11.35
CA LYS A 169 12.88 13.07 12.15
C LYS A 169 13.19 12.19 13.38
N PRO A 170 14.37 12.32 13.99
CA PRO A 170 14.74 11.58 15.21
C PRO A 170 13.72 11.71 16.35
#